data_AF-A0A850M5W4-F1
#
_entry.id   AF-A0A850M5W4-F1
#
_cell.length_a   1.000
_cell.length_b   1.000
_cell.length_c   1.000
_cell.angle_alpha   90.00
_cell.angle_beta   90.00
_cell.angle_gamma   90.00
#
_symmetry.space_group_name_H-M   'P 1'
#
loop_
_entity.id
_entity.type
_entity.pdbx_description
1 polymer ?
#
loop_
_entity_poly.entity_id
_entity_poly.type
_entity_poly.pdbx_seq_one_letter_code
_entity_poly.pdbx_strand_id
1 'polypeptide(L)'
;MKIDKVVLYVIILFVGYGAILFLPRGYVPIPVAYETGELLWSSISLATLLDLVLASPFLIIMFYYVHKAITVQTSPETPKPSQRKKDIIRFLFFGAAIVMVAGIVMHAIANDIYRLLGIPKDTAPSGNLQVAVYWFDEVLGHKLIHFGIIAFIIGLMVVQYWHRMDSQYTKFQTAGLYFWAVAIGGIYMLATIEGQAGFDVMVISIALIAIILYYMRFKGLKLKENVFTHFVLIFLISMVLTAILYGVIFGLESGYPFFPQPTFI
;
A
#
# COMPACT_ATOMS: atom_id res chain seq x y z
N MET A 1 10.56 3.40 29.86
CA MET A 1 10.92 3.74 28.46
C MET A 1 9.64 4.17 27.75
N LYS A 2 9.51 5.42 27.29
CA LYS A 2 8.30 5.86 26.57
C LYS A 2 8.43 5.48 25.10
N ILE A 3 7.53 4.64 24.61
CA ILE A 3 7.47 4.27 23.18
C ILE A 3 6.77 5.39 22.43
N ASP A 4 7.34 5.81 21.29
CA ASP A 4 6.72 6.76 20.38
C ASP A 4 5.47 6.13 19.76
N LYS A 5 4.33 6.82 19.89
CA LYS A 5 3.04 6.30 19.45
C LYS A 5 2.97 6.13 17.94
N VAL A 6 3.62 7.01 17.16
CA VAL A 6 3.63 6.92 15.69
C VAL A 6 4.33 5.64 15.26
N VAL A 7 5.51 5.37 15.83
CA VAL A 7 6.27 4.15 15.49
C VAL A 7 5.52 2.90 15.90
N LEU A 8 4.93 2.89 17.10
CA LEU A 8 4.12 1.78 17.56
C LEU A 8 2.95 1.50 16.61
N TYR A 9 2.23 2.54 16.18
CA TYR A 9 1.11 2.38 15.26
C TYR A 9 1.55 1.97 13.86
N VAL A 10 2.68 2.44 13.37
CA VAL A 10 3.24 1.98 12.09
C VAL A 10 3.62 0.48 12.16
N ILE A 11 4.25 0.06 13.26
CA ILE A 11 4.57 -1.37 13.48
C ILE A 11 3.28 -2.20 13.56
N ILE A 12 2.30 -1.77 14.36
CA ILE A 12 1.01 -2.47 14.48
C ILE A 12 0.35 -2.58 13.11
N LEU A 13 0.31 -1.48 12.34
CA LEU A 13 -0.26 -1.45 11.00
C LEU A 13 0.35 -2.54 10.11
N PHE A 14 1.68 -2.61 10.03
CA PHE A 14 2.31 -3.58 9.14
C PHE A 14 2.31 -5.01 9.67
N VAL A 15 2.50 -5.22 10.97
CA VAL A 15 2.38 -6.55 11.61
C VAL A 15 0.95 -7.07 11.48
N GLY A 16 -0.03 -6.23 11.82
CA GLY A 16 -1.45 -6.60 11.85
C GLY A 16 -1.98 -6.86 10.46
N TYR A 17 -1.70 -5.98 9.49
CA TYR A 17 -2.06 -6.21 8.09
C TYR A 17 -1.36 -7.45 7.53
N GLY A 18 -0.06 -7.61 7.80
CA GLY A 18 0.69 -8.81 7.40
C GLY A 18 0.08 -10.08 7.98
N ALA A 19 -0.25 -10.12 9.28
CA ALA A 19 -0.87 -11.27 9.92
C ALA A 19 -2.21 -11.65 9.29
N ILE A 20 -3.02 -10.67 8.86
CA ILE A 20 -4.28 -10.91 8.14
C ILE A 20 -4.02 -11.61 6.80
N LEU A 21 -3.00 -11.18 6.04
CA LEU A 21 -2.64 -11.78 4.75
C LEU A 21 -2.22 -13.26 4.85
N PHE A 22 -1.71 -13.70 6.01
CA PHE A 22 -1.25 -15.08 6.25
C PHE A 22 -2.32 -15.99 6.90
N LEU A 23 -3.55 -15.51 7.10
CA LEU A 23 -4.61 -16.37 7.62
C LEU A 23 -5.00 -17.46 6.59
N PRO A 24 -5.30 -18.69 7.05
CA PRO A 24 -5.58 -19.81 6.15
C PRO A 24 -6.77 -19.52 5.24
N ARG A 25 -6.59 -19.83 3.96
CA ARG A 25 -7.59 -19.57 2.91
C ARG A 25 -8.62 -20.69 2.90
N GLY A 26 -9.69 -20.50 3.68
CA GLY A 26 -10.90 -21.32 3.63
C GLY A 26 -12.02 -20.67 2.81
N TYR A 27 -13.18 -21.32 2.76
CA TYR A 27 -14.41 -20.74 2.21
C TYR A 27 -15.46 -20.64 3.30
N VAL A 28 -16.19 -19.53 3.32
CA VAL A 28 -17.30 -19.31 4.25
C VAL A 28 -18.60 -19.24 3.43
N PRO A 29 -19.61 -20.05 3.76
CA PRO A 29 -20.91 -19.92 3.12
C PRO A 29 -21.57 -18.61 3.57
N ILE A 30 -22.06 -17.83 2.62
CA ILE A 30 -22.79 -16.58 2.88
C ILE A 30 -24.16 -16.61 2.19
N PRO A 31 -25.22 -16.13 2.87
CA PRO A 31 -26.51 -15.94 2.24
C PRO A 31 -26.48 -14.71 1.32
N VAL A 32 -26.87 -14.87 0.05
CA VAL A 32 -26.99 -13.78 -0.93
C VAL A 32 -28.46 -13.63 -1.31
N ALA A 33 -28.99 -12.43 -1.12
CA ALA A 33 -30.33 -12.07 -1.56
C ALA A 33 -30.27 -11.58 -3.00
N TYR A 34 -31.01 -12.24 -3.89
CA TYR A 34 -31.14 -11.84 -5.29
C TYR A 34 -32.30 -10.86 -5.48
N GLU A 35 -32.32 -10.12 -6.59
CA GLU A 35 -33.42 -9.20 -6.93
C GLU A 35 -34.79 -9.90 -6.95
N THR A 36 -34.81 -11.22 -7.18
CA THR A 36 -36.01 -12.07 -7.12
C THR A 36 -36.54 -12.31 -5.71
N GLY A 37 -35.80 -11.88 -4.67
CA GLY A 37 -36.12 -12.16 -3.26
C GLY A 37 -35.68 -13.55 -2.78
N GLU A 38 -35.12 -14.37 -3.66
CA GLU A 38 -34.56 -15.67 -3.30
C GLU A 38 -33.24 -15.51 -2.55
N LEU A 39 -33.12 -16.24 -1.43
CA LEU A 39 -31.90 -16.36 -0.64
C LEU A 39 -31.17 -17.62 -1.10
N LEU A 40 -30.08 -17.44 -1.84
CA LEU A 40 -29.21 -18.55 -2.24
C LEU A 40 -27.92 -18.53 -1.42
N TRP A 41 -27.40 -19.71 -1.14
CA TRP A 41 -26.12 -19.87 -0.47
C TRP A 41 -25.00 -19.77 -1.49
N SER A 42 -24.12 -18.79 -1.30
CA SER A 42 -22.87 -18.66 -2.05
C SER A 42 -21.69 -18.94 -1.13
N SER A 43 -20.49 -19.08 -1.69
CA SER A 43 -19.25 -19.17 -0.91
C SER A 43 -18.34 -17.99 -1.23
N ILE A 44 -17.89 -17.31 -0.19
CA ILE A 44 -16.85 -16.28 -0.30
C ILE A 44 -15.55 -16.85 0.26
N SER A 45 -14.42 -16.47 -0.33
CA SER A 45 -13.15 -16.85 0.27
C SER A 45 -13.01 -16.18 1.65
N LEU A 46 -12.53 -16.93 2.64
CA LEU A 46 -12.28 -16.39 3.97
C LEU A 46 -11.28 -15.23 3.89
N ALA A 47 -10.31 -15.29 2.97
CA ALA A 47 -9.39 -14.20 2.69
C ALA A 47 -10.14 -12.92 2.28
N THR A 48 -11.02 -13.00 1.28
CA THR A 48 -11.87 -11.87 0.85
C THR A 48 -12.70 -11.31 2.01
N LEU A 49 -13.33 -12.20 2.80
CA LEU A 49 -14.13 -11.78 3.94
C LEU A 49 -13.29 -11.04 5.00
N LEU A 50 -12.09 -11.53 5.29
CA LEU A 50 -11.16 -10.91 6.22
C LEU A 50 -10.61 -9.59 5.68
N ASP A 51 -10.33 -9.50 4.39
CA ASP A 51 -9.87 -8.26 3.74
C ASP A 51 -10.93 -7.15 3.82
N LEU A 52 -12.20 -7.52 3.64
CA LEU A 52 -13.34 -6.60 3.70
C LEU A 52 -13.70 -6.23 5.15
N VAL A 53 -13.81 -7.21 6.04
CA VAL A 53 -14.35 -7.02 7.41
C VAL A 53 -13.28 -6.61 8.41
N LEU A 54 -12.04 -7.07 8.24
CA LEU A 54 -10.95 -6.80 9.18
C LEU A 54 -9.91 -5.85 8.59
N ALA A 55 -9.33 -6.17 7.43
CA ALA A 55 -8.21 -5.40 6.91
C ALA A 55 -8.60 -3.96 6.57
N SER A 56 -9.74 -3.75 5.91
CA SER A 56 -10.19 -2.41 5.52
C SER A 56 -10.48 -1.49 6.72
N PRO A 57 -11.28 -1.90 7.72
CA PRO A 57 -11.44 -1.11 8.95
C PRO A 57 -10.13 -0.92 9.72
N PHE A 58 -9.29 -1.96 9.77
CA PHE A 58 -7.99 -1.90 10.43
C PHE A 58 -7.08 -0.84 9.79
N LEU A 59 -6.96 -0.82 8.47
CA LEU A 59 -6.16 0.19 7.74
C LEU A 59 -6.64 1.60 8.06
N ILE A 60 -7.95 1.86 8.00
CA ILE A 60 -8.54 3.18 8.31
C ILE A 60 -8.25 3.57 9.76
N ILE A 61 -8.46 2.66 10.71
CA ILE A 61 -8.20 2.89 12.14
C ILE A 61 -6.73 3.21 12.38
N MET A 62 -5.83 2.46 11.76
CA MET A 62 -4.40 2.65 11.92
C MET A 62 -3.93 3.95 11.28
N PHE A 63 -4.43 4.30 10.10
CA PHE A 63 -4.12 5.60 9.47
C PHE A 63 -4.62 6.76 10.33
N TYR A 64 -5.79 6.62 10.96
CA TYR A 64 -6.29 7.59 11.93
C TYR A 64 -5.37 7.71 13.16
N TYR A 65 -4.93 6.58 13.74
CA TYR A 65 -4.04 6.59 14.89
C TYR A 65 -2.66 7.16 14.57
N VAL A 66 -2.12 6.87 13.40
CA VAL A 66 -0.88 7.49 12.90
C VAL A 66 -1.06 8.99 12.73
N HIS A 67 -2.10 9.44 12.03
CA HIS A 67 -2.42 10.86 11.90
C HIS A 67 -2.60 11.56 13.27
N LYS A 68 -3.34 10.92 14.19
CA LYS A 68 -3.58 11.46 15.54
C LYS A 68 -2.29 11.54 16.34
N ALA A 69 -1.46 10.50 16.31
CA ALA A 69 -0.18 10.49 17.02
C ALA A 69 0.71 11.64 16.55
N ILE A 70 0.79 11.85 15.24
CA ILE A 70 1.63 12.91 14.68
C ILE A 70 1.08 14.32 14.97
N THR A 71 -0.24 14.52 14.87
CA THR A 71 -0.84 15.83 15.15
C THR A 71 -0.82 16.23 16.62
N VAL A 72 -0.71 15.26 17.54
CA VAL A 72 -0.65 15.48 18.99
C VAL A 72 0.80 15.63 19.49
N GLN A 73 1.79 15.07 18.78
CA GLN A 73 3.22 15.13 19.14
C GLN A 73 3.94 16.44 18.79
N THR A 74 3.21 17.55 18.62
CA THR A 74 3.87 18.87 18.43
C THR A 74 4.75 19.20 19.63
N SER A 75 6.05 19.39 19.39
CA SER A 75 6.98 19.94 20.38
C SER A 75 6.45 21.31 20.87
N PRO A 76 6.61 21.66 22.16
CA PRO A 76 6.27 22.98 22.67
C PRO A 76 6.90 24.13 21.87
N GLU A 77 8.04 23.86 21.23
CA GLU A 77 8.83 24.80 20.46
C GLU A 77 8.44 24.87 18.97
N THR A 78 7.65 23.91 18.46
CA THR A 78 7.22 23.92 17.06
C THR A 78 5.85 24.60 16.92
N PRO A 79 5.74 25.61 16.02
CA PRO A 79 4.47 26.28 15.81
C PRO A 79 3.43 25.27 15.33
N LYS A 80 2.24 25.30 15.95
CA LYS A 80 1.13 24.42 15.57
C LYS A 80 0.86 24.56 14.07
N PRO A 81 0.62 23.45 13.34
CA PRO A 81 0.31 23.52 11.92
C PRO A 81 -0.96 24.36 11.69
N SER A 82 -0.95 25.17 10.63
CA SER A 82 -2.14 25.92 10.20
C SER A 82 -3.28 24.96 9.85
N GLN A 83 -4.51 25.45 9.89
CA GLN A 83 -5.70 24.64 9.56
C GLN A 83 -5.57 24.01 8.16
N ARG A 84 -5.14 24.80 7.17
CA ARG A 84 -4.85 24.31 5.82
C ARG A 84 -3.86 23.14 5.79
N LYS A 85 -2.79 23.18 6.59
CA LYS A 85 -1.84 22.05 6.69
C LYS A 85 -2.51 20.82 7.29
N LYS A 86 -3.29 20.98 8.37
CA LYS A 86 -4.05 19.87 8.96
C LYS A 86 -5.01 19.25 7.96
N ASP A 87 -5.68 20.05 7.15
CA ASP A 87 -6.62 19.56 6.15
C ASP A 87 -5.92 18.83 5.01
N ILE A 88 -4.76 19.32 4.54
CA ILE A 88 -3.91 18.59 3.57
C ILE A 88 -3.48 17.23 4.15
N ILE A 89 -3.05 17.19 5.41
CA ILE A 89 -2.65 15.93 6.05
C ILE A 89 -3.85 14.98 6.14
N ARG A 90 -5.01 15.46 6.58
CA ARG A 90 -6.24 14.64 6.63
C ARG A 90 -6.57 14.08 5.25
N PHE A 91 -6.53 14.92 4.22
CA PHE A 91 -6.79 14.50 2.85
C PHE A 91 -5.80 13.43 2.38
N LEU A 92 -4.51 13.60 2.65
CA LEU A 92 -3.49 12.61 2.30
C LEU A 92 -3.72 11.28 3.03
N PHE A 93 -3.97 11.29 4.33
CA PHE A 93 -4.14 10.05 5.10
C PHE A 93 -5.49 9.38 4.82
N PHE A 94 -6.61 10.09 4.96
CA PHE A 94 -7.93 9.49 4.71
C PHE A 94 -8.15 9.18 3.24
N GLY A 95 -7.67 10.04 2.34
CA GLY A 95 -7.70 9.76 0.90
C GLY A 95 -6.89 8.52 0.56
N ALA A 96 -5.68 8.39 1.12
CA ALA A 96 -4.86 7.18 0.96
C ALA A 96 -5.58 5.92 1.48
N ALA A 97 -6.19 5.99 2.67
CA ALA A 97 -6.92 4.85 3.24
C ALA A 97 -8.12 4.46 2.37
N ILE A 98 -8.93 5.42 1.93
CA ILE A 98 -10.11 5.17 1.09
C ILE A 98 -9.70 4.56 -0.25
N VAL A 99 -8.68 5.15 -0.90
CA VAL A 99 -8.17 4.67 -2.19
C VAL A 99 -7.59 3.26 -2.06
N MET A 100 -6.82 2.99 -0.99
CA MET A 100 -6.28 1.65 -0.73
C MET A 100 -7.40 0.62 -0.50
N VAL A 101 -8.38 0.95 0.34
CA VAL A 101 -9.54 0.07 0.62
C VAL A 101 -10.34 -0.20 -0.65
N ALA A 102 -10.60 0.82 -1.46
CA ALA A 102 -11.29 0.65 -2.74
C ALA A 102 -10.53 -0.32 -3.67
N GLY A 103 -9.21 -0.19 -3.74
CA GLY A 103 -8.37 -1.12 -4.51
C GLY A 103 -8.41 -2.56 -3.99
N ILE A 104 -8.33 -2.77 -2.67
CA ILE A 104 -8.45 -4.09 -2.03
C ILE A 104 -9.81 -4.72 -2.34
N VAL A 105 -10.90 -3.96 -2.21
CA VAL A 105 -12.26 -4.42 -2.49
C VAL A 105 -12.39 -4.82 -3.96
N MET A 106 -11.88 -4.00 -4.90
CA MET A 106 -11.91 -4.28 -6.33
C MET A 106 -11.14 -5.56 -6.67
N HIS A 107 -9.92 -5.70 -6.15
CA HIS A 107 -9.10 -6.90 -6.33
C HIS A 107 -9.83 -8.15 -5.82
N ALA A 108 -10.41 -8.08 -4.62
CA ALA A 108 -11.07 -9.22 -4.01
C ALA A 108 -12.36 -9.63 -4.76
N ILE A 109 -13.15 -8.66 -5.22
CA ILE A 109 -14.34 -8.91 -6.04
C ILE A 109 -13.94 -9.52 -7.39
N ALA A 110 -12.92 -8.98 -8.05
CA ALA A 110 -12.49 -9.49 -9.35
C ALA A 110 -11.95 -10.93 -9.25
N ASN A 111 -11.21 -11.25 -8.18
CA ASN A 111 -10.80 -12.63 -7.86
C ASN A 111 -11.98 -13.60 -7.77
N ASP A 112 -13.04 -13.20 -7.07
CA ASP A 112 -14.24 -14.02 -6.94
C ASP A 112 -14.97 -14.19 -8.29
N ILE A 113 -15.03 -13.14 -9.12
CA ILE A 113 -15.60 -13.23 -10.48
C ILE A 113 -14.77 -14.18 -11.37
N TYR A 114 -13.44 -14.06 -11.36
CA TYR A 114 -12.55 -14.97 -12.09
C TYR A 114 -12.78 -16.44 -11.71
N ARG A 115 -12.95 -16.70 -10.41
CA ARG A 115 -13.25 -18.04 -9.90
C ARG A 115 -14.60 -18.55 -10.43
N LEU A 116 -15.64 -17.71 -10.38
CA LEU A 116 -16.98 -18.07 -10.88
C LEU A 116 -16.98 -18.38 -12.38
N LEU A 117 -16.14 -17.68 -13.15
CA LEU A 117 -15.98 -17.92 -14.58
C LEU A 117 -15.15 -19.18 -14.89
N GLY A 118 -14.46 -19.77 -13.91
CA GLY A 118 -13.66 -20.98 -14.09
C GLY A 118 -12.44 -20.78 -15.00
N ILE A 119 -11.99 -19.55 -15.20
CA ILE A 119 -10.88 -19.22 -16.10
C ILE A 119 -9.58 -19.21 -15.30
N PRO A 120 -8.53 -19.93 -15.74
CA PRO A 120 -7.21 -19.80 -15.15
C PRO A 120 -6.70 -18.36 -15.30
N LYS A 121 -6.26 -17.74 -14.20
CA LYS A 121 -5.72 -16.36 -14.21
C LYS A 121 -4.58 -16.14 -15.20
N ASP A 122 -3.85 -17.22 -15.53
CA ASP A 122 -2.68 -17.19 -16.39
C ASP A 122 -3.04 -17.25 -17.89
N THR A 123 -4.33 -17.33 -18.23
CA THR A 123 -4.79 -17.30 -19.62
C THR A 123 -5.14 -15.88 -20.06
N ALA A 124 -4.73 -15.50 -21.27
CA ALA A 124 -5.06 -14.21 -21.84
C ALA A 124 -6.60 -14.04 -21.90
N PRO A 125 -7.15 -12.92 -21.41
CA PRO A 125 -8.59 -12.70 -21.42
C PRO A 125 -9.11 -12.69 -22.86
N SER A 126 -10.10 -13.54 -23.15
CA SER A 126 -10.60 -13.80 -24.51
C SER A 126 -12.00 -13.24 -24.78
N GLY A 127 -12.73 -12.83 -23.73
CA GLY A 127 -14.07 -12.25 -23.84
C GLY A 127 -14.19 -10.89 -23.16
N ASN A 128 -15.14 -10.05 -23.62
CA ASN A 128 -15.34 -8.69 -23.10
C ASN A 128 -15.49 -8.63 -21.57
N LEU A 129 -16.22 -9.59 -20.98
CA LEU A 129 -16.35 -9.68 -19.52
C LEU A 129 -15.01 -10.01 -18.85
N GLN A 130 -14.22 -10.92 -19.41
CA GLN A 130 -12.91 -11.29 -18.87
C GLN A 130 -11.93 -10.13 -18.96
N VAL A 131 -11.94 -9.39 -20.07
CA VAL A 131 -11.12 -8.18 -20.25
C VAL A 131 -11.53 -7.10 -19.25
N ALA A 132 -12.83 -6.92 -19.01
CA ALA A 132 -13.30 -5.96 -18.03
C ALA A 132 -12.87 -6.35 -16.60
N VAL A 133 -13.06 -7.61 -16.21
CA VAL A 133 -12.66 -8.11 -14.88
C VAL A 133 -11.14 -8.02 -14.70
N TYR A 134 -10.36 -8.40 -15.73
CA TYR A 134 -8.90 -8.23 -15.75
C TYR A 134 -8.51 -6.77 -15.50
N TRP A 135 -9.10 -5.85 -16.26
CA TRP A 135 -8.79 -4.43 -16.14
C TRP A 135 -9.17 -3.89 -14.76
N PHE A 136 -10.33 -4.30 -14.21
CA PHE A 136 -10.73 -3.92 -12.85
C PHE A 136 -9.76 -4.45 -11.79
N ASP A 137 -9.25 -5.67 -11.95
CA ASP A 137 -8.31 -6.30 -11.02
C ASP A 137 -6.90 -5.72 -11.14
N GLU A 138 -6.24 -6.04 -12.27
CA GLU A 138 -4.82 -5.86 -12.49
C GLU A 138 -4.46 -4.40 -12.79
N VAL A 139 -5.36 -3.68 -13.48
CA VAL A 139 -5.09 -2.28 -13.85
C VAL A 139 -5.61 -1.32 -12.79
N LEU A 140 -6.91 -1.35 -12.48
CA LEU A 140 -7.49 -0.35 -11.59
C LEU A 140 -7.27 -0.69 -10.11
N GLY A 141 -7.62 -1.91 -9.69
CA GLY A 141 -7.55 -2.36 -8.29
C GLY A 141 -6.14 -2.21 -7.73
N HIS A 142 -5.15 -2.83 -8.36
CA HIS A 142 -3.75 -2.74 -7.94
C HIS A 142 -3.21 -1.31 -7.97
N LYS A 143 -3.52 -0.49 -9.00
CA LYS A 143 -3.11 0.92 -9.02
C LYS A 143 -3.66 1.69 -7.83
N LEU A 144 -4.93 1.48 -7.45
CA LEU A 144 -5.52 2.13 -6.28
C LEU A 144 -4.82 1.69 -4.98
N ILE A 145 -4.52 0.41 -4.82
CA ILE A 145 -3.74 -0.08 -3.67
C ILE A 145 -2.38 0.63 -3.61
N HIS A 146 -1.64 0.65 -4.72
CA HIS A 146 -0.34 1.31 -4.83
C HIS A 146 -0.43 2.80 -4.50
N PHE A 147 -1.36 3.54 -5.13
CA PHE A 147 -1.58 4.95 -4.86
C PHE A 147 -1.86 5.25 -3.39
N GLY A 148 -2.66 4.41 -2.73
CA GLY A 148 -2.93 4.52 -1.30
C GLY A 148 -1.65 4.40 -0.46
N ILE A 149 -0.84 3.37 -0.70
CA ILE A 149 0.43 3.16 0.01
C ILE A 149 1.36 4.37 -0.18
N ILE A 150 1.45 4.89 -1.40
CA ILE A 150 2.38 5.99 -1.73
C ILE A 150 1.91 7.31 -1.12
N ALA A 151 0.62 7.63 -1.24
CA ALA A 151 0.04 8.81 -0.63
C ALA A 151 0.24 8.79 0.89
N PHE A 152 0.15 7.61 1.51
CA PHE A 152 0.47 7.42 2.93
C PHE A 152 1.95 7.69 3.24
N ILE A 153 2.88 7.10 2.47
CA ILE A 153 4.32 7.31 2.65
C ILE A 153 4.72 8.78 2.46
N ILE A 154 4.22 9.43 1.40
CA ILE A 154 4.43 10.86 1.15
C ILE A 154 3.82 11.67 2.30
N GLY A 155 2.62 11.30 2.76
CA GLY A 155 1.97 11.89 3.92
C GLY A 155 2.87 11.88 5.15
N LEU A 156 3.43 10.72 5.51
CA LEU A 156 4.36 10.58 6.63
C LEU A 156 5.58 11.50 6.51
N MET A 157 6.21 11.54 5.33
CA MET A 157 7.38 12.38 5.09
C MET A 157 7.05 13.88 5.19
N VAL A 158 5.98 14.32 4.52
CA VAL A 158 5.55 15.73 4.51
C VAL A 158 5.17 16.19 5.92
N VAL A 159 4.49 15.33 6.68
CA VAL A 159 4.09 15.67 8.04
C VAL A 159 5.30 15.76 8.96
N GLN A 160 6.23 14.80 8.90
CA GLN A 160 7.45 14.87 9.70
C GLN A 160 8.23 16.16 9.42
N TYR A 161 8.37 16.49 8.14
CA TYR A 161 9.03 17.72 7.72
C TYR A 161 8.32 18.97 8.27
N TRP A 162 6.99 19.05 8.18
CA TRP A 162 6.24 20.22 8.64
C TRP A 162 6.20 20.37 10.16
N HIS A 163 6.21 19.27 10.89
CA HIS A 163 6.14 19.27 12.34
C HIS A 163 7.51 19.30 13.02
N ARG A 164 8.60 19.16 12.24
CA ARG A 164 9.97 19.00 12.74
C ARG A 164 9.98 18.07 13.96
N MET A 165 9.32 16.92 13.81
CA MET A 165 9.28 15.95 14.91
C MET A 165 10.73 15.54 15.19
N ASP A 166 11.25 16.01 16.32
CA ASP A 166 12.59 15.63 16.76
C ASP A 166 12.62 14.12 16.85
N SER A 167 13.51 13.52 16.07
CA SER A 167 13.63 12.08 15.98
C SER A 167 14.37 11.54 17.21
N GLN A 168 13.77 11.68 18.41
CA GLN A 168 14.25 10.98 19.60
C GLN A 168 13.76 9.53 19.60
N TYR A 169 13.89 8.85 18.47
CA TYR A 169 13.58 7.42 18.40
C TYR A 169 14.72 6.62 19.04
N THR A 170 14.34 5.69 19.90
CA THR A 170 15.25 4.68 20.42
C THR A 170 15.83 3.85 19.27
N LYS A 171 17.05 3.30 19.46
CA LYS A 171 17.69 2.43 18.47
C LYS A 171 16.78 1.28 18.01
N PHE A 172 16.00 0.71 18.93
CA PHE A 172 15.05 -0.36 18.64
C PHE A 172 13.90 0.09 17.73
N GLN A 173 13.32 1.28 17.98
CA GLN A 173 12.29 1.87 17.12
C GLN A 173 12.81 2.15 15.72
N THR A 174 14.01 2.72 15.62
CA THR A 174 14.66 2.98 14.33
C THR A 174 14.92 1.67 13.58
N ALA A 175 15.45 0.65 14.27
CA ALA A 175 15.67 -0.66 13.68
C ALA A 175 14.35 -1.31 13.20
N GLY A 176 13.28 -1.21 13.99
CA GLY A 176 11.95 -1.70 13.60
C GLY A 176 11.41 -0.99 12.36
N LEU A 177 11.54 0.34 12.28
CA LEU A 177 11.15 1.10 11.09
C LEU A 177 11.94 0.66 9.85
N TYR A 178 13.25 0.47 9.98
CA TYR A 178 14.10 0.06 8.86
C TYR A 178 13.82 -1.37 8.42
N PHE A 179 13.57 -2.28 9.37
CA PHE A 179 13.11 -3.63 9.06
C PHE A 179 11.81 -3.59 8.24
N TRP A 180 10.82 -2.80 8.66
CA TRP A 180 9.58 -2.65 7.91
C TRP A 180 9.77 -1.99 6.55
N ALA A 181 10.64 -0.98 6.43
CA ALA A 181 10.96 -0.38 5.14
C ALA A 181 11.50 -1.42 4.14
N VAL A 182 12.40 -2.29 4.60
CA VAL A 182 12.95 -3.39 3.80
C VAL A 182 11.87 -4.43 3.48
N ALA A 183 11.14 -4.90 4.47
CA ALA A 183 10.10 -5.92 4.28
C ALA A 183 9.03 -5.46 3.28
N ILE A 184 8.55 -4.23 3.43
CA ILE A 184 7.53 -3.66 2.52
C ILE A 184 8.13 -3.39 1.16
N GLY A 185 9.34 -2.84 1.06
CA GLY A 185 10.01 -2.60 -0.22
C GLY A 185 10.22 -3.90 -1.01
N GLY A 186 10.63 -4.96 -0.31
CA GLY A 186 10.78 -6.29 -0.90
C GLY A 186 9.45 -6.89 -1.35
N ILE A 187 8.44 -6.95 -0.47
CA ILE A 187 7.11 -7.48 -0.82
C ILE A 187 6.51 -6.68 -1.98
N TYR A 188 6.62 -5.35 -1.93
CA TYR A 188 6.08 -4.47 -2.96
C TYR A 188 6.77 -4.72 -4.31
N MET A 189 8.10 -4.86 -4.34
CA MET A 189 8.81 -5.18 -5.58
C MET A 189 8.50 -6.60 -6.08
N LEU A 190 8.41 -7.60 -5.20
CA LEU A 190 8.00 -8.96 -5.61
C LEU A 190 6.61 -8.95 -6.23
N ALA A 191 5.64 -8.32 -5.56
CA ALA A 191 4.28 -8.14 -6.08
C ALA A 191 4.27 -7.36 -7.40
N THR A 192 5.22 -6.45 -7.61
CA THR A 192 5.35 -5.70 -8.86
C THR A 192 5.90 -6.56 -10.00
N ILE A 193 6.88 -7.41 -9.69
CA ILE A 193 7.49 -8.34 -10.64
C ILE A 193 6.48 -9.42 -11.03
N GLU A 194 5.78 -9.97 -10.04
CA GLU A 194 4.74 -11.02 -10.23
C GLU A 194 3.44 -10.46 -10.82
N GLY A 195 3.07 -9.22 -10.47
CA GLY A 195 1.77 -8.60 -10.72
C GLY A 195 1.78 -7.46 -11.73
N GLN A 196 2.72 -7.45 -12.68
CA GLN A 196 2.58 -6.69 -13.93
C GLN A 196 2.45 -5.15 -13.81
N ALA A 197 2.92 -4.53 -12.72
CA ALA A 197 2.83 -3.07 -12.47
C ALA A 197 4.19 -2.33 -12.39
N GLY A 198 5.27 -2.93 -12.91
CA GLY A 198 6.62 -2.34 -12.93
C GLY A 198 6.73 -0.94 -13.53
N PHE A 199 5.94 -0.59 -14.55
CA PHE A 199 5.93 0.79 -15.07
C PHE A 199 5.42 1.79 -14.03
N ASP A 200 4.33 1.46 -13.34
CA ASP A 200 3.78 2.32 -12.29
C ASP A 200 4.80 2.49 -11.17
N VAL A 201 5.42 1.38 -10.75
CA VAL A 201 6.44 1.39 -9.71
C VAL A 201 7.66 2.24 -10.07
N MET A 202 8.07 2.23 -11.34
CA MET A 202 9.11 3.13 -11.83
C MET A 202 8.68 4.59 -11.71
N VAL A 203 7.48 4.95 -12.21
CA VAL A 203 6.93 6.31 -12.14
C VAL A 203 6.86 6.80 -10.68
N ILE A 204 6.39 5.92 -9.80
CA ILE A 204 6.26 6.18 -8.37
C ILE A 204 7.61 6.41 -7.70
N SER A 205 8.60 5.56 -8.00
CA SER A 205 9.95 5.67 -7.45
C SER A 205 10.61 6.98 -7.88
N ILE A 206 10.46 7.36 -9.15
CA ILE A 206 10.94 8.64 -9.69
C ILE A 206 10.24 9.81 -8.97
N ALA A 207 8.92 9.74 -8.79
CA ALA A 207 8.17 10.78 -8.10
C ALA A 207 8.62 10.93 -6.63
N LEU A 208 8.80 9.83 -5.90
CA LEU A 208 9.28 9.86 -4.51
C LEU A 208 10.69 10.46 -4.40
N ILE A 209 11.61 10.07 -5.29
CA ILE A 209 12.96 10.65 -5.36
C ILE A 209 12.89 12.15 -5.66
N ALA A 210 12.09 12.55 -6.65
CA ALA A 210 11.92 13.95 -7.03
C ALA A 210 11.37 14.79 -5.86
N ILE A 211 10.40 14.27 -5.10
CA ILE A 211 9.88 14.94 -3.90
C ILE A 211 10.98 15.08 -2.85
N ILE A 212 11.74 14.01 -2.54
CA ILE A 212 12.85 14.09 -1.58
C ILE A 212 13.86 15.16 -2.00
N LEU A 213 14.30 15.14 -3.27
CA LEU A 213 15.26 16.10 -3.81
C LEU A 213 14.73 17.53 -3.77
N TYR A 214 13.45 17.75 -4.11
CA TYR A 214 12.80 19.05 -4.02
C TYR A 214 12.81 19.57 -2.57
N TYR A 215 12.45 18.75 -1.60
CA TYR A 215 12.45 19.14 -0.19
C TYR A 215 13.87 19.39 0.35
N MET A 216 14.87 18.63 -0.11
CA MET A 216 16.27 18.89 0.22
C MET A 216 16.74 20.24 -0.36
N ARG A 217 16.51 20.49 -1.65
CA ARG A 217 17.04 21.67 -2.35
C ARG A 217 16.35 22.97 -1.94
N PHE A 218 15.01 22.96 -1.85
CA PHE A 218 14.22 24.19 -1.72
C PHE A 218 13.63 24.40 -0.33
N LYS A 219 13.59 23.35 0.48
CA LYS A 219 12.93 23.36 1.80
C LYS A 219 13.90 23.05 2.95
N GLY A 220 15.18 22.84 2.65
CA GLY A 220 16.24 22.65 3.65
C GLY A 220 16.07 21.37 4.46
N LEU A 221 15.44 20.34 3.87
CA LEU A 221 15.33 19.02 4.49
C LEU A 221 16.73 18.46 4.72
N LYS A 222 17.10 18.26 5.99
CA LYS A 222 18.31 17.52 6.35
C LYS A 222 17.94 16.06 6.54
N LEU A 223 18.52 15.20 5.71
CA LEU A 223 18.24 13.75 5.73
C LEU A 223 18.42 13.17 7.13
N LYS A 224 19.55 13.48 7.80
CA LYS A 224 19.91 12.99 9.14
C LYS A 224 18.85 13.23 10.22
N GLU A 225 18.02 14.25 10.06
CA GLU A 225 17.02 14.66 11.06
C GLU A 225 15.63 14.05 10.76
N ASN A 226 15.45 13.36 9.63
CA ASN A 226 14.14 12.89 9.17
C ASN A 226 14.11 11.36 8.99
N VAL A 227 13.66 10.66 10.04
CA VAL A 227 13.56 9.19 10.05
C VAL A 227 12.59 8.62 9.01
N PHE A 228 11.49 9.28 8.68
CA PHE A 228 10.61 8.81 7.60
C PHE A 228 11.24 9.04 6.23
N THR A 229 12.05 10.08 6.03
CA THR A 229 12.83 10.19 4.79
C THR A 229 13.82 9.04 4.66
N HIS A 230 14.50 8.64 5.74
CA HIS A 230 15.33 7.43 5.71
C HIS A 230 14.52 6.17 5.45
N PHE A 231 13.33 6.05 6.06
CA PHE A 231 12.40 4.94 5.78
C PHE A 231 12.11 4.85 4.28
N VAL A 232 11.78 5.97 3.61
CA VAL A 232 11.53 5.99 2.16
C VAL A 232 12.78 5.60 1.37
N LEU A 233 13.95 6.12 1.73
CA LEU A 233 15.19 5.77 1.04
C LEU A 233 15.52 4.27 1.17
N ILE A 234 15.37 3.70 2.37
CA ILE A 234 15.60 2.28 2.61
C ILE A 234 14.56 1.43 1.88
N PHE A 235 13.30 1.85 1.85
CA PHE A 235 12.25 1.22 1.06
C PHE A 235 12.63 1.18 -0.44
N LEU A 236 13.05 2.31 -1.03
CA LEU A 236 13.48 2.39 -2.43
C LEU A 236 14.72 1.53 -2.71
N ILE A 237 15.71 1.54 -1.81
CA ILE A 237 16.91 0.69 -1.92
C ILE A 237 16.50 -0.78 -1.89
N SER A 238 15.61 -1.15 -0.97
CA SER A 238 15.11 -2.52 -0.85
C SER A 238 14.43 -2.97 -2.13
N MET A 239 13.63 -2.11 -2.78
CA MET A 239 13.00 -2.45 -4.06
C MET A 239 14.04 -2.74 -5.14
N VAL A 240 15.05 -1.88 -5.28
CA VAL A 240 16.14 -2.09 -6.25
C VAL A 240 16.89 -3.39 -5.96
N LEU A 241 17.25 -3.65 -4.70
CA LEU A 241 17.94 -4.87 -4.32
C LEU A 241 17.08 -6.11 -4.59
N THR A 242 15.79 -6.08 -4.28
CA THR A 242 14.87 -7.18 -4.58
C THR A 242 14.75 -7.41 -6.08
N ALA A 243 14.67 -6.35 -6.90
CA ALA A 243 14.64 -6.48 -8.35
C ALA A 243 15.92 -7.14 -8.91
N ILE A 244 17.09 -6.73 -8.42
CA ILE A 244 18.38 -7.32 -8.80
C ILE A 244 18.45 -8.78 -8.37
N LEU A 245 18.12 -9.08 -7.11
CA LEU A 245 18.15 -10.45 -6.58
C LEU A 245 17.20 -11.36 -7.35
N TYR A 246 15.99 -10.89 -7.64
CA TYR A 246 15.04 -11.63 -8.45
C TYR A 246 15.61 -11.93 -9.84
N GLY A 247 16.11 -10.92 -10.55
CA GLY A 247 16.70 -11.08 -11.88
C GLY A 247 17.93 -12.00 -11.90
N VAL A 248 18.72 -12.06 -10.81
CA VAL A 248 19.85 -12.97 -10.67
C VAL A 248 19.41 -14.42 -10.41
N ILE A 249 18.38 -14.63 -9.59
CA ILE A 249 17.92 -15.96 -9.17
C ILE A 249 17.04 -16.61 -10.24
N PHE A 250 16.09 -15.86 -10.79
CA PHE A 250 15.06 -16.37 -11.70
C PHE A 250 15.30 -15.97 -13.16
N GLY A 251 16.19 -15.01 -13.42
CA GLY A 251 16.34 -14.39 -14.73
C GLY A 251 15.37 -13.20 -14.93
N LEU A 252 15.63 -12.41 -15.97
CA LEU A 252 14.69 -11.40 -16.45
C LEU A 252 13.89 -12.03 -17.60
N GLU A 253 12.66 -12.46 -17.34
CA GLU A 253 11.79 -12.98 -18.39
C GLU A 253 11.40 -11.85 -19.37
N SER A 254 11.50 -12.13 -20.67
CA SER A 254 11.08 -11.20 -21.73
C SER A 254 9.57 -11.21 -21.88
N GLY A 255 8.88 -10.25 -21.25
CA GLY A 255 7.42 -10.11 -21.37
C GLY A 255 6.83 -8.86 -20.73
N TYR A 256 7.64 -7.84 -20.42
CA TYR A 256 7.21 -6.70 -19.59
C TYR A 256 7.83 -5.38 -20.12
N PRO A 257 7.13 -4.21 -20.14
CA PRO A 257 5.89 -3.84 -19.44
C PRO A 257 4.60 -4.08 -20.23
N PHE A 258 4.70 -4.74 -21.37
CA PHE A 258 3.57 -5.08 -22.20
C PHE A 258 3.48 -6.60 -22.21
N PHE A 259 2.44 -7.14 -21.56
CA PHE A 259 1.88 -8.41 -22.03
C PHE A 259 1.67 -8.29 -23.54
N PRO A 260 1.66 -9.40 -24.30
CA PRO A 260 1.08 -9.37 -25.63
C PRO A 260 -0.32 -8.77 -25.47
N GLN A 261 -0.45 -7.50 -25.85
CA GLN A 261 -1.75 -6.84 -25.82
C GLN A 261 -2.66 -7.73 -26.65
N PRO A 262 -3.91 -7.98 -26.21
CA PRO A 262 -4.87 -8.64 -27.08
C PRO A 262 -4.78 -7.93 -28.44
N THR A 263 -4.35 -8.67 -29.46
CA THR A 263 -4.31 -8.13 -30.81
C THR A 263 -5.77 -7.88 -31.14
N PHE A 264 -6.16 -6.61 -31.21
CA PHE A 264 -7.43 -6.23 -31.79
C PHE A 264 -7.41 -6.76 -33.23
N ILE A 265 -8.03 -7.90 -33.44
CA ILE A 265 -8.44 -8.43 -34.75
C ILE A 265 -9.96 -8.28 -34.78
#